data_AF-A0A8T4MK81-F1
#
_entry.id   AF-A0A8T4MK81-F1
#
_cell.length_a   1.000
_cell.length_b   1.000
_cell.length_c   1.000
_cell.angle_alpha   90.00
_cell.angle_beta   90.00
_cell.angle_gamma   90.00
#
_symmetry.space_group_name_H-M   'P 1'
#
loop_
_entity.id
_entity.type
_entity.pdbx_description
1 polymer ?
#
loop_
_entity_poly.entity_id
_entity_poly.type
_entity_poly.pdbx_seq_one_letter_code
_entity_poly.pdbx_strand_id
1 'polypeptide(L)' 'MAKTIKGKKDYVVEKYKNGEFSFGQAAKFAEVSLWDFPSLLKEKGVFLNMDLEELKSDLETIDGRT' A
#
# COMPACT_ATOMS: atom_id res chain seq x y z
N MET A 1 22.95 6.33 -18.00
CA MET A 1 22.41 5.90 -16.68
C MET A 1 21.43 4.78 -16.95
N ALA A 2 21.80 3.53 -16.63
CA ALA A 2 20.94 2.37 -16.88
C ALA A 2 19.72 2.44 -15.95
N LYS A 3 18.51 2.53 -16.51
CA LYS A 3 17.25 2.38 -15.77
C LYS A 3 17.17 0.92 -15.32
N THR A 4 17.48 0.68 -14.05
CA THR A 4 17.39 -0.63 -13.39
C THR A 4 16.01 -1.23 -13.65
N ILE A 5 15.97 -2.50 -14.06
CA ILE A 5 14.73 -3.23 -14.28
C ILE A 5 13.94 -3.17 -12.95
N LYS A 6 12.84 -2.42 -12.96
CA LYS A 6 11.89 -2.22 -11.87
C LYS A 6 11.35 -3.60 -11.46
N GLY A 7 11.70 -4.11 -10.28
CA GLY A 7 11.20 -5.41 -9.83
C GLY A 7 9.68 -5.40 -9.66
N LYS A 8 9.02 -6.57 -9.61
CA LYS A 8 7.56 -6.68 -9.42
C LYS A 8 7.05 -5.81 -8.26
N LYS A 9 7.76 -5.83 -7.13
CA LYS A 9 7.43 -5.00 -5.94
C LYS A 9 7.57 -3.51 -6.22
N ASP A 10 8.60 -3.08 -6.96
CA ASP A 10 8.80 -1.68 -7.32
C ASP A 10 7.69 -1.16 -8.27
N TYR A 11 7.24 -2.00 -9.21
CA TYR A 11 6.10 -1.70 -10.08
C TYR A 11 4.82 -1.53 -9.27
N VAL A 12 4.54 -2.46 -8.36
CA VAL A 12 3.35 -2.44 -7.52
C VAL A 12 3.32 -1.21 -6.61
N VAL A 13 4.46 -0.85 -6.01
CA VAL A 13 4.58 0.34 -5.16
C VAL A 13 4.36 1.62 -5.96
N GLU A 14 4.82 1.71 -7.22
CA GLU A 14 4.47 2.84 -8.09
C GLU A 14 2.98 2.92 -8.40
N LYS A 15 2.34 1.79 -8.70
CA LYS A 15 0.89 1.74 -8.95
C LYS A 15 0.10 2.17 -7.73
N TYR A 16 0.50 1.73 -6.54
CA TYR A 16 -0.09 2.19 -5.28
C TYR A 16 0.09 3.70 -5.07
N LYS A 17 1.32 4.20 -5.26
CA LYS A 17 1.63 5.64 -5.12
C LYS A 17 0.81 6.51 -6.05
N ASN A 18 0.53 6.05 -7.26
CA ASN A 18 -0.28 6.75 -8.26
C ASN A 18 -1.80 6.61 -8.02
N GLY A 19 -2.23 5.88 -6.99
CA GLY A 19 -3.65 5.58 -6.73
C GLY A 19 -4.28 4.58 -7.70
N GLU A 20 -3.48 3.91 -8.53
CA GLU A 20 -3.96 2.92 -9.50
C GLU A 20 -4.29 1.59 -8.82
N PHE A 21 -3.62 1.27 -7.71
CA PHE A 21 -3.95 0.14 -6.84
C PHE A 21 -4.35 0.63 -5.45
N SER A 22 -5.44 0.09 -4.92
CA SER A 22 -5.76 0.21 -3.49
C SER A 22 -4.72 -0.51 -2.64
N PHE A 23 -4.68 -0.23 -1.34
CA PHE A 23 -3.75 -0.87 -0.41
C PHE A 23 -3.82 -2.41 -0.48
N GLY A 24 -5.03 -2.98 -0.48
CA GLY A 24 -5.23 -4.42 -0.57
C GLY A 24 -4.86 -5.01 -1.94
N GLN A 25 -5.16 -4.30 -3.03
CA GLN A 25 -4.73 -4.72 -4.37
C GLN A 25 -3.20 -4.75 -4.46
N ALA A 26 -2.55 -3.71 -3.96
CA ALA A 26 -1.10 -3.61 -4.00
C ALA A 26 -0.42 -4.69 -3.14
N ALA A 27 -0.90 -4.97 -1.92
CA ALA A 27 -0.39 -6.08 -1.10
C ALA A 27 -0.50 -7.43 -1.84
N LYS A 28 -1.66 -7.69 -2.46
CA LYS A 28 -1.91 -8.91 -3.25
C LYS A 28 -0.94 -9.03 -4.43
N PHE A 29 -0.75 -7.97 -5.22
CA PHE A 29 0.15 -8.00 -6.38
C PHE A 29 1.63 -8.00 -6.00
N ALA A 30 1.98 -7.50 -4.82
CA ALA A 30 3.33 -7.60 -4.26
C ALA A 30 3.63 -8.96 -3.63
N GLU A 31 2.64 -9.86 -3.52
CA GLU A 31 2.73 -11.17 -2.89
C GLU A 31 3.20 -11.08 -1.43
N VAL A 32 2.65 -10.10 -0.71
CA VAL A 32 2.90 -9.90 0.73
C VAL A 32 1.56 -9.84 1.46
N SER A 33 1.57 -10.07 2.77
CA SER A 33 0.37 -9.87 3.57
C SER A 33 0.02 -8.37 3.66
N LEU A 34 -1.23 -8.07 4.04
CA LEU A 34 -1.63 -6.68 4.32
C LEU A 34 -0.75 -6.04 5.41
N TRP A 35 -0.27 -6.82 6.37
CA TRP A 35 0.59 -6.37 7.47
C TRP A 35 2.04 -6.12 7.05
N ASP A 36 2.50 -6.82 6.00
CA ASP A 36 3.87 -6.68 5.48
C ASP A 36 3.99 -5.56 4.45
N PHE A 37 2.87 -5.16 3.85
CA PHE A 37 2.86 -4.11 2.83
C PHE A 37 3.35 -2.74 3.34
N PRO A 38 3.01 -2.26 4.55
CA PRO A 38 3.59 -1.04 5.12
C PRO A 38 5.12 -1.09 5.26
N SER A 39 5.67 -2.25 5.62
CA SER A 39 7.12 -2.47 5.70
C SER A 39 7.77 -2.33 4.32
N LEU A 40 7.12 -2.87 3.28
CA LEU A 40 7.55 -2.71 1.89
C LEU A 40 7.50 -1.23 1.44
N LEU A 41 6.43 -0.51 1.78
CA LEU A 41 6.31 0.92 1.47
C LEU A 41 7.42 1.74 2.14
N LYS A 42 7.70 1.45 3.42
CA LYS A 42 8.78 2.09 4.20
C LYS A 42 10.16 1.85 3.58
N GLU A 43 10.47 0.61 3.18
CA GLU A 43 11.72 0.27 2.47
C GLU A 43 11.89 1.09 1.18
N LYS A 44 10.78 1.33 0.48
CA LYS A 44 10.75 2.10 -0.78
C LYS A 44 10.58 3.60 -0.59
N GLY A 45 10.54 4.09 0.64
CA GLY A 45 10.35 5.52 0.94
C GLY A 45 9.00 6.07 0.50
N VAL A 46 7.98 5.23 0.42
CA VAL A 46 6.60 5.61 0.08
C VAL A 46 5.80 5.67 1.37
N PHE A 47 5.14 6.80 1.60
CA PHE A 47 4.22 6.96 2.72
C PHE A 47 2.91 6.22 2.43
N LEU A 48 2.24 5.78 3.49
CA LEU A 48 0.86 5.32 3.38
C LEU A 48 0.01 6.45 2.81
N ASN A 49 -0.51 6.25 1.60
CA ASN A 49 -1.66 6.98 1.10
C ASN A 49 -2.88 6.38 1.79
N MET A 50 -3.08 6.70 3.07
CA MET A 50 -4.38 6.55 3.72
C MET A 50 -5.09 7.88 3.53
N ASP A 51 -6.18 7.88 2.77
CA ASP A 51 -7.14 8.97 2.85
C ASP A 51 -7.62 9.07 4.31
N LEU A 52 -7.74 10.30 4.81
CA LEU A 52 -8.28 10.58 6.14
C LEU A 52 -9.69 9.96 6.30
N GLU A 53 -10.47 9.90 5.23
CA GLU A 53 -11.79 9.27 5.23
C GLU A 53 -11.71 7.72 5.24
N GLU A 54 -10.75 7.10 4.53
CA GLU A 54 -10.50 5.65 4.65
C GLU A 54 -10.06 5.29 6.07
N LEU A 55 -9.15 6.06 6.66
CA LEU A 55 -8.71 5.84 8.04
C LEU A 55 -9.87 5.97 9.04
N LYS A 56 -10.77 6.93 8.84
CA LYS A 56 -11.97 7.06 9.67
C LYS A 56 -12.89 5.85 9.52
N SER A 57 -13.15 5.39 8.29
CA SER A 57 -14.01 4.23 8.04
C SER A 57 -13.44 2.94 8.65
N ASP A 58 -12.12 2.74 8.56
CA ASP A 58 -11.43 1.61 9.18
C ASP A 58 -11.47 1.70 10.71
N LEU A 59 -11.31 2.90 11.29
CA LEU A 59 -11.45 3.12 12.73
C LEU A 59 -12.87 2.87 13.23
N GLU A 60 -13.91 3.26 12.48
CA GLU A 60 -15.30 2.94 12.80
C GLU A 60 -15.56 1.44 12.80
N THR A 61 -14.90 0.70 11.91
CA THR A 61 -14.98 -0.77 11.85
C THR A 61 -14.30 -1.43 13.07
N ILE A 62 -13.26 -0.80 13.63
CA ILE A 62 -12.53 -1.28 14.82
C ILE A 62 -13.25 -0.89 16.13
N ASP A 63 -13.90 0.29 16.19
CA ASP A 63 -14.55 0.80 17.41
C ASP A 63 -15.87 0.09 17.76
N GLY A 64 -16.37 -0.78 16.87
CA GLY A 64 -17.22 -1.92 17.27
C GLY A 64 -18.32 -1.63 18.29
N ARG A 65 -19.00 -0.47 18.21
CA ARG A 65 -20.30 -0.26 18.88
C ARG A 65 -21.38 -0.88 18.00
N THR A 66 -21.44 -2.20 17.99
CA THR A 66 -22.64 -2.97 17.66
C THR A 66 -23.36 -3.40 18.93
#